data_AF-A0A9P1DY52-F1
#
_entry.id   AF-A0A9P1DY52-F1
#
_cell.length_a   1.000
_cell.length_b   1.000
_cell.length_c   1.000
_cell.angle_alpha   90.00
_cell.angle_beta   90.00
_cell.angle_gamma   90.00
#
_symmetry.space_group_name_H-M   'P 1'
#
loop_
_entity.id
_entity.type
_entity.pdbx_description
1 polymer ?
#
loop_
_entity_poly.entity_id
_entity_poly.type
_entity_poly.pdbx_seq_one_letter_code
_entity_poly.pdbx_strand_id
1 'polypeptide(L)' 'MSLILRYVDVSSNDVGIEESFLGFLNVDDTTGQGLFDVLQDELKKLILDIDDVRGQGYD' A
#
# COMPACT_ATOMS: atom_id res chain seq x y z
N MET A 1 1.48 -3.47 -11.11
CA MET A 1 0.92 -3.87 -9.80
C MET A 1 -0.11 -2.83 -9.37
N SER A 2 -1.31 -3.20 -8.93
CA SER A 2 -2.26 -2.22 -8.33
C SER A 2 -1.92 -1.98 -6.86
N LEU A 3 -2.06 -0.74 -6.38
CA LEU A 3 -1.87 -0.38 -4.99
C LEU A 3 -3.20 0.03 -4.37
N ILE A 4 -3.61 -0.71 -3.33
CA ILE A 4 -4.81 -0.44 -2.54
C ILE A 4 -4.38 -0.34 -1.08
N LEU A 5 -4.80 0.71 -0.38
CA LEU A 5 -4.65 0.81 1.07
C LEU A 5 -5.97 0.46 1.74
N ARG A 6 -5.91 -0.50 2.66
CA ARG A 6 -6.99 -0.77 3.62
C ARG A 6 -6.56 -0.26 4.98
N TYR A 7 -7.37 0.60 5.59
CA TYR A 7 -7.04 1.23 6.87
C TYR A 7 -8.28 1.36 7.74
N VAL A 8 -8.07 1.60 9.04
CA VAL A 8 -9.13 1.92 9.98
C VAL A 8 -9.24 3.43 10.08
N ASP A 9 -10.38 4.00 9.71
CA ASP A 9 -10.67 5.40 9.92
C ASP A 9 -11.26 5.60 11.33
N VAL A 10 -10.58 6.44 12.12
CA VAL A 10 -10.97 6.84 13.47
C VAL A 10 -11.13 8.36 13.58
N SER A 11 -11.14 9.06 12.44
CA SER A 11 -11.24 10.53 12.40
C SER A 11 -12.65 11.03 12.73
N SER A 12 -13.66 10.18 12.56
CA SER A 12 -15.05 10.45 12.89
C SER A 12 -15.45 9.80 14.23
N ASN A 13 -16.65 10.11 14.73
CA ASN A 13 -17.19 9.42 15.90
C ASN A 13 -17.49 7.93 15.65
N ASP A 14 -17.53 7.53 14.37
CA ASP A 14 -17.69 6.15 13.94
C ASP A 14 -16.35 5.59 13.48
N VAL A 15 -16.03 4.38 13.93
CA VAL A 15 -14.83 3.64 13.51
C VAL A 15 -15.20 2.73 12.35
N GLY A 16 -14.54 2.90 11.21
CA GLY A 16 -14.80 2.15 9.97
C GLY A 16 -13.52 1.54 9.39
N ILE A 17 -13.67 0.46 8.63
CA ILE A 17 -12.61 -0.04 7.75
C ILE A 17 -12.88 0.57 6.37
N GLU A 18 -11.90 1.27 5.84
CA GLU A 18 -11.96 1.93 4.54
C GLU A 18 -10.90 1.35 3.60
N GLU A 19 -11.18 1.47 2.30
CA GLU A 19 -10.24 1.10 1.23
C GLU A 19 -10.08 2.24 0.23
N SER A 20 -8.84 2.57 -0.09
CA SER A 20 -8.49 3.58 -1.09
C SER A 20 -7.63 2.99 -2.19
N PHE A 21 -8.10 3.11 -3.43
CA PHE A 21 -7.30 2.79 -4.61
C PHE A 21 -6.33 3.93 -4.91
N LEU A 22 -5.04 3.63 -4.91
CA LEU A 22 -3.98 4.63 -5.12
C LEU A 22 -3.46 4.66 -6.55
N GLY A 23 -3.74 3.61 -7.34
CA GLY A 23 -3.35 3.55 -8.74
C GLY A 23 -2.60 2.28 -9.10
N PHE A 24 -1.90 2.36 -10.24
CA PHE A 24 -1.06 1.30 -10.76
C PHE A 24 0.41 1.72 -10.69
N LEU A 25 1.24 0.79 -10.22
CA LEU A 25 2.70 0.90 -10.25
C LEU A 25 3.23 0.18 -11.48
N ASN A 26 4.09 0.88 -12.22
CA ASN A 26 4.89 0.26 -13.28
C ASN A 26 5.95 -0.63 -12.64
N VAL A 27 5.97 -1.90 -13.03
CA VAL A 27 6.90 -2.89 -12.50
C VAL A 27 7.52 -3.61 -13.70
N ASP A 28 8.79 -3.33 -13.96
CA ASP A 28 9.54 -3.97 -15.04
C ASP A 28 10.19 -5.28 -14.55
N ASP A 29 10.63 -5.33 -13.29
CA ASP A 29 11.15 -6.53 -12.62
C ASP A 29 10.07 -7.16 -11.74
N THR A 30 9.53 -8.31 -12.18
CA THR A 30 8.47 -9.04 -11.49
C THR A 30 8.97 -10.06 -10.46
N THR A 31 10.28 -10.06 -10.14
CA THR A 31 10.79 -10.82 -8.99
C THR A 31 10.21 -10.28 -7.68
N GLY A 32 10.26 -11.09 -6.62
CA GLY A 32 9.81 -10.64 -5.30
C GLY A 32 10.55 -9.39 -4.80
N GLN A 33 11.85 -9.26 -5.13
CA GLN A 33 12.64 -8.07 -4.78
C GLN A 33 12.22 -6.85 -5.61
N GLY A 34 12.06 -7.00 -6.93
CA GLY A 34 11.63 -5.91 -7.80
C GLY A 34 10.25 -5.34 -7.42
N LEU A 35 9.31 -6.23 -7.06
CA LEU A 35 8.01 -5.83 -6.52
C LEU A 35 8.13 -5.07 -5.20
N PHE A 36 8.98 -5.56 -4.29
CA PHE A 36 9.22 -4.92 -3.00
C PHE A 36 9.85 -3.53 -3.15
N ASP A 37 10.85 -3.38 -4.01
CA ASP A 37 11.54 -2.12 -4.22
C ASP A 37 10.60 -1.05 -4.80
N VAL A 38 9.79 -1.42 -5.80
CA VAL A 38 8.77 -0.52 -6.38
C VAL A 38 7.72 -0.11 -5.34
N LEU A 39 7.25 -1.05 -4.53
CA LEU A 39 6.31 -0.76 -3.45
C LEU A 39 6.94 0.19 -2.40
N GLN A 40 8.14 -0.12 -1.94
CA GLN A 40 8.83 0.65 -0.91
C GLN A 40 9.05 2.10 -1.36
N ASP A 41 9.46 2.30 -2.61
CA ASP A 41 9.67 3.63 -3.16
C ASP A 41 8.36 4.42 -3.31
N GLU A 42 7.25 3.76 -3.63
CA GLU A 42 5.95 4.42 -3.66
C GLU A 42 5.46 4.80 -2.26
N LEU A 43 5.61 3.92 -1.27
CA LEU A 43 5.26 4.22 0.12
C LEU A 43 6.04 5.42 0.66
N LYS A 44 7.34 5.53 0.35
CA LYS A 44 8.16 6.71 0.70
C LYS A 44 7.59 7.99 0.11
N LYS A 45 7.12 7.99 -1.15
CA LYS A 45 6.52 9.18 -1.79
C LYS A 45 5.22 9.59 -1.12
N LEU A 46 4.45 8.61 -0.65
CA LEU A 46 3.19 8.81 0.07
C LEU A 46 3.39 9.15 1.56
N ILE A 47 4.64 9.16 2.04
CA ILE A 47 4.98 9.39 3.45
C ILE A 47 4.33 8.32 4.36
N LEU A 48 4.33 7.08 3.89
CA LEU A 48 3.84 5.92 4.63
C LEU A 48 5.03 5.08 5.08
N ASP A 49 5.09 4.77 6.37
CA ASP A 49 6.12 3.89 6.92
C ASP A 49 5.77 2.43 6.60
N ILE A 50 6.70 1.72 5.96
CA ILE A 50 6.51 0.31 5.61
C ILE A 50 6.44 -0.57 6.86
N ASP A 51 7.07 -0.16 7.96
CA ASP A 51 7.04 -0.90 9.23
C ASP A 51 5.64 -0.83 9.90
N ASP A 52 4.85 0.19 9.52
CA ASP A 52 3.46 0.35 9.95
C ASP A 52 2.46 -0.36 9.00
N VAL A 53 2.91 -0.84 7.84
CA VAL A 53 2.07 -1.62 6.91
C VAL A 53 1.97 -3.08 7.38
N ARG A 54 0.77 -3.64 7.35
CA ARG A 54 0.50 -5.04 7.75
C ARG A 54 -0.17 -5.81 6.61
N GLY A 55 0.38 -7.00 6.32
CA GLY A 55 -0.24 -7.99 5.43
C GLY A 55 -0.28 -7.58 3.96
N GLN A 56 0.67 -8.06 3.17
CA GLN A 56 0.60 -7.96 1.71
C GLN A 56 -0.28 -9.11 1.21
N GLY A 57 -1.52 -8.79 0.79
CA GLY A 57 -2.37 -9.72 0.07
C GLY A 57 -1.97 -9.72 -1.39
N TYR A 58 -1.18 -10.71 -1.81
CA TYR A 58 -1.04 -11.03 -3.22
C TYR A 58 -2.27 -11.86 -3.62
N ASP A 59 -3.13 -11.30 -4.46
CA ASP A 59 -4.10 -12.05 -5.28
C ASP A 59 -3.58 -12.08 -6.72
#